data_AF-A0A923QWZ4-F1
#
_entry.id   AF-A0A923QWZ4-F1
#
_cell.length_a   1.000
_cell.length_b   1.000
_cell.length_c   1.000
_cell.angle_alpha   90.00
_cell.angle_beta   90.00
_cell.angle_gamma   90.00
#
_symmetry.space_group_name_H-M   'P 1'
#
loop_
_entity.id
_entity.type
_entity.pdbx_description
1 polymer ?
#
loop_
_entity_poly.entity_id
_entity_poly.type
_entity_poly.pdbx_seq_one_letter_code
_entity_poly.pdbx_strand_id
1 'polypeptide(L)'
;GDRSYAALRTIVPLGDTRFAISRYDRNGNIYCVPNTSIDVKSSTAIANTELGGVKFPDIEPNSRVICKNIIMSGRQVLVYAANSKNKGIGLYIFDSNTGVFLGSKSFNLETPLEMGAFELAQDGGLLVMGKTYIANRFPRVCVFKISPEDATKLVGF
;
A
#
# COMPACT_ATOMS: atom_id res chain seq x y z
N GLY A 1 17.23 -4.46 26.49
CA GLY A 1 17.82 -3.61 25.43
C GLY A 1 17.26 -4.08 24.13
N ASP A 2 16.28 -3.35 23.59
CA ASP A 2 15.56 -3.77 22.39
C ASP A 2 15.65 -2.65 21.35
N ARG A 3 16.48 -2.88 20.32
CA ARG A 3 16.68 -1.97 19.20
C ARG A 3 15.63 -2.32 18.15
N SER A 4 14.41 -1.82 18.29
CA SER A 4 13.40 -1.96 17.24
C SER A 4 13.77 -1.04 16.08
N TYR A 5 14.36 -1.63 15.03
CA TYR A 5 14.86 -0.96 13.83
C TYR A 5 13.69 -0.42 13.01
N ALA A 6 13.65 0.90 12.83
CA ALA A 6 12.85 1.55 11.80
C ALA A 6 13.46 1.19 10.43
N ALA A 7 12.67 0.67 9.49
CA ALA A 7 13.20 0.21 8.20
C ALA A 7 12.19 0.36 7.05
N LEU A 8 12.60 -0.10 5.87
CA LEU A 8 11.76 -0.19 4.68
C LEU A 8 10.90 -1.46 4.73
N ARG A 9 9.68 -1.36 4.20
CA ARG A 9 8.71 -2.47 4.07
C ARG A 9 8.49 -2.87 2.62
N THR A 10 8.45 -1.89 1.72
CA THR A 10 8.46 -2.13 0.28
C THR A 10 9.18 -0.99 -0.44
N ILE A 11 9.69 -1.31 -1.63
CA ILE A 11 10.31 -0.39 -2.57
C ILE A 11 9.88 -0.76 -3.99
N VAL A 12 9.46 0.23 -4.75
CA VAL A 12 9.03 0.10 -6.15
C VAL A 12 9.72 1.20 -6.95
N PRO A 13 10.52 0.86 -7.97
CA PRO A 13 11.13 1.87 -8.84
C PRO A 13 10.08 2.58 -9.69
N LEU A 14 10.24 3.89 -9.87
CA LEU A 14 9.39 4.75 -10.72
C LEU A 14 10.15 5.31 -11.94
N GLY A 15 11.46 5.08 -11.99
CA GLY A 15 12.41 5.64 -12.96
C GLY A 15 13.80 5.73 -12.33
N ASP A 16 14.73 6.44 -12.98
CA ASP A 16 16.17 6.46 -12.65
C ASP A 16 16.50 6.49 -11.15
N THR A 17 16.18 7.59 -10.47
CA THR A 17 16.47 7.78 -9.03
C THR A 17 15.20 7.89 -8.19
N ARG A 18 14.02 7.65 -8.79
CA ARG A 18 12.73 7.82 -8.11
C ARG A 18 12.16 6.50 -7.66
N PHE A 19 11.71 6.46 -6.41
CA PHE A 19 11.13 5.28 -5.80
C PHE A 19 9.84 5.62 -5.07
N ALA A 20 8.90 4.69 -5.11
CA ALA A 20 7.80 4.60 -4.19
C ALA A 20 8.20 3.62 -3.08
N ILE A 21 8.14 4.05 -1.83
CA ILE A 21 8.52 3.21 -0.70
C ILE A 21 7.44 3.21 0.36
N SER A 22 7.42 2.15 1.16
CA SER A 22 6.82 2.25 2.49
C SER A 22 7.87 1.97 3.55
N ARG A 23 7.77 2.69 4.66
CA ARG A 23 8.67 2.56 5.80
C ARG A 23 7.87 2.45 7.08
N TYR A 24 8.51 1.99 8.14
CA TYR A 24 7.95 2.00 9.48
C TYR A 24 8.88 2.65 10.48
N ASP A 25 8.32 3.29 11.50
CA ASP A 25 9.06 3.85 12.62
C ASP A 25 9.29 2.81 13.74
N ARG A 26 9.96 3.24 14.82
CA ARG A 26 10.21 2.39 16.00
C ARG A 26 8.93 1.85 16.64
N ASN A 27 7.82 2.56 16.49
CA ASN A 27 6.52 2.19 17.05
C ASN A 27 5.71 1.31 16.08
N GLY A 28 6.29 0.92 14.93
CA GLY A 28 5.63 0.12 13.91
C GLY A 28 4.64 0.91 13.04
N ASN A 29 4.56 2.24 13.18
CA ASN A 29 3.67 3.04 12.34
C ASN A 29 4.16 3.01 10.90
N ILE A 30 3.26 2.70 9.97
CA ILE A 30 3.56 2.66 8.54
C ILE A 30 3.42 4.04 7.92
N TYR A 31 4.38 4.40 7.08
CA TYR A 31 4.38 5.60 6.26
C TYR A 31 4.48 5.20 4.79
N CYS A 32 3.62 5.78 3.95
CA CYS A 32 3.67 5.65 2.50
C CYS A 32 4.42 6.86 1.92
N VAL A 33 5.45 6.61 1.12
CA VAL A 33 6.25 7.65 0.46
C VAL A 33 6.13 7.42 -1.05
N PRO A 34 5.13 8.04 -1.69
CA PRO A 34 4.76 7.71 -3.07
C PRO A 34 5.80 8.15 -4.10
N ASN A 35 6.58 9.19 -3.83
CA ASN A 35 7.61 9.65 -4.75
C ASN A 35 8.77 10.25 -3.95
N THR A 36 9.86 9.50 -3.81
CA THR A 36 11.11 9.97 -3.20
C THR A 36 12.28 9.77 -4.15
N SER A 37 13.21 10.71 -4.16
CA SER A 37 14.47 10.58 -4.90
C SER A 37 15.54 10.02 -3.98
N ILE A 38 16.13 8.89 -4.38
CA ILE A 38 17.25 8.25 -3.69
C ILE A 38 18.44 8.25 -4.64
N ASP A 39 19.53 8.89 -4.23
CA ASP A 39 20.79 8.81 -4.96
C ASP A 39 21.42 7.43 -4.77
N VAL A 40 21.26 6.57 -5.78
CA VAL A 40 21.78 5.20 -5.78
C VAL A 40 23.29 5.10 -5.90
N LYS A 41 24.00 6.21 -6.16
CA LYS A 41 25.46 6.27 -6.22
C LYS A 41 26.08 6.73 -4.90
N SER A 42 25.28 7.29 -4.01
CA SER A 42 25.75 7.77 -2.71
C SER A 42 26.06 6.60 -1.77
N SER A 43 27.18 6.69 -1.06
CA SER A 43 27.53 5.80 0.04
C SER A 43 27.00 6.30 1.41
N THR A 44 26.32 7.45 1.42
CA THR A 44 25.79 8.05 2.65
C THR A 44 24.45 7.41 3.03
N ALA A 45 24.33 6.98 4.28
CA ALA A 45 23.06 6.46 4.80
C ALA A 45 22.02 7.59 4.90
N ILE A 46 20.81 7.32 4.43
CA ILE A 46 19.65 8.22 4.60
C ILE A 46 18.91 7.80 5.86
N ALA A 47 18.62 8.75 6.75
CA ALA A 47 17.86 8.45 7.96
C ALA A 47 16.40 8.14 7.62
N ASN A 48 15.76 7.22 8.35
CA ASN A 48 14.37 6.84 8.12
C ASN A 48 13.41 8.05 8.16
N THR A 49 13.68 9.04 9.02
CA THR A 49 12.91 10.27 9.15
C THR A 49 13.06 11.22 7.96
N GLU A 50 14.19 11.19 7.25
CA GLU A 50 14.47 12.04 6.08
C GLU A 50 13.69 11.59 4.85
N LEU A 51 13.27 10.32 4.81
CA LEU A 51 12.47 9.77 3.71
C LEU A 51 11.02 10.31 3.69
N GLY A 52 10.58 11.06 4.71
CA GLY A 52 9.26 11.69 4.73
C GLY A 52 8.10 10.70 4.67
N GLY A 53 6.96 11.09 4.10
CA GLY A 53 5.81 10.19 3.87
C GLY A 53 4.59 10.46 4.72
N VAL A 54 3.47 9.89 4.26
CA VAL A 54 2.14 10.05 4.86
C VAL A 54 1.84 8.84 5.74
N LYS A 55 1.51 9.11 7.01
CA LYS A 55 1.01 8.11 7.94
C LYS A 55 -0.51 8.02 7.82
N PHE A 56 -1.02 6.82 7.58
CA PHE A 56 -2.47 6.57 7.66
C PHE A 56 -2.81 5.99 9.04
N PRO A 57 -3.75 6.61 9.79
CA PRO A 57 -4.09 6.17 11.13
C PRO A 57 -4.77 4.79 11.15
N ASP A 58 -5.35 4.38 10.02
CA ASP A 58 -6.09 3.13 9.88
C ASP A 58 -5.19 1.91 9.62
N ILE A 59 -3.94 2.08 9.15
CA ILE A 59 -3.04 0.94 8.91
C ILE A 59 -2.61 0.32 10.24
N GLU A 60 -2.71 -1.00 10.35
CA GLU A 60 -2.25 -1.76 11.52
C GLU A 60 -0.73 -1.59 11.71
N PRO A 61 -0.24 -1.36 12.95
CA PRO A 61 1.19 -1.31 13.20
C PRO A 61 1.90 -2.57 12.71
N ASN A 62 3.07 -2.41 12.07
CA ASN A 62 3.85 -3.49 11.48
C ASN A 62 3.15 -4.30 10.37
N SER A 63 2.03 -3.80 9.85
CA SER A 63 1.30 -4.42 8.75
C SER A 63 2.20 -4.64 7.52
N ARG A 64 1.98 -5.76 6.83
CA ARG A 64 2.58 -5.99 5.52
C ARG A 64 2.01 -4.96 4.54
N VAL A 65 2.89 -4.30 3.80
CA VAL A 65 2.49 -3.35 2.76
C VAL A 65 2.89 -3.91 1.40
N ILE A 66 1.93 -4.00 0.49
CA ILE A 66 2.15 -4.32 -0.91
C ILE A 66 1.98 -3.04 -1.69
N CYS A 67 3.00 -2.64 -2.43
CA CYS A 67 2.94 -1.47 -3.30
C CYS A 67 3.15 -1.93 -4.75
N LYS A 68 2.36 -1.39 -5.67
CA LYS A 68 2.56 -1.56 -7.11
C LYS A 68 2.33 -0.24 -7.82
N ASN A 69 3.14 0.00 -8.84
CA ASN A 69 2.96 1.05 -9.84
C ASN A 69 2.17 0.44 -11.01
N ILE A 70 0.94 0.87 -11.21
CA ILE A 70 0.01 0.31 -12.22
C ILE A 70 -0.64 1.44 -13.02
N ILE A 71 -1.12 1.11 -14.21
CA ILE A 71 -1.94 2.01 -15.01
C ILE A 71 -3.41 1.68 -14.71
N MET A 72 -4.13 2.60 -14.07
CA MET A 72 -5.54 2.44 -13.72
C MET A 72 -6.33 3.58 -14.38
N SER A 73 -7.33 3.23 -15.19
CA SER A 73 -8.12 4.20 -15.98
C SER A 73 -7.24 5.16 -16.80
N GLY A 74 -6.17 4.64 -17.42
CA GLY A 74 -5.23 5.43 -18.23
C GLY A 74 -4.26 6.32 -17.44
N ARG A 75 -4.33 6.34 -16.11
CA ARG A 75 -3.43 7.12 -15.24
C ARG A 75 -2.44 6.20 -14.52
N GLN A 76 -1.18 6.62 -14.46
CA GLN A 76 -0.14 5.89 -13.73
C GLN A 76 -0.23 6.20 -12.22
N VAL A 77 -0.59 5.19 -11.43
CA VAL A 77 -0.88 5.33 -10.01
C VAL A 77 -0.10 4.33 -9.18
N LEU A 78 0.09 4.68 -7.91
CA LEU A 78 0.65 3.81 -6.89
C LEU A 78 -0.45 3.37 -5.95
N VAL A 79 -0.60 2.06 -5.81
CA VAL A 79 -1.56 1.47 -4.86
C VAL A 79 -0.77 0.84 -3.72
N TYR A 80 -0.98 1.35 -2.52
CA TYR A 80 -0.48 0.76 -1.28
C TYR A 80 -1.62 -0.03 -0.63
N ALA A 81 -1.43 -1.34 -0.50
CA ALA A 81 -2.37 -2.25 0.15
C ALA A 81 -1.79 -2.73 1.48
N ALA A 82 -2.56 -2.64 2.56
CA ALA A 82 -2.16 -3.08 3.89
C ALA A 82 -3.35 -3.52 4.73
N ASN A 83 -3.11 -4.30 5.79
CA ASN A 83 -4.14 -4.58 6.79
C ASN A 83 -4.49 -3.32 7.58
N SER A 84 -5.78 -3.12 7.84
CA SER A 84 -6.27 -2.07 8.71
C SER A 84 -6.39 -2.53 10.17
N LYS A 85 -6.41 -1.57 11.10
CA LYS A 85 -6.63 -1.82 12.53
C LYS A 85 -7.99 -2.48 12.81
N ASN A 86 -8.97 -2.21 11.96
CA ASN A 86 -10.31 -2.79 12.03
C ASN A 86 -10.39 -4.19 11.39
N LYS A 87 -9.26 -4.87 11.21
CA LYS A 87 -9.16 -6.22 10.64
C LYS A 87 -9.72 -6.31 9.22
N GLY A 88 -9.54 -5.24 8.46
CA GLY A 88 -9.86 -5.16 7.03
C GLY A 88 -8.61 -5.04 6.17
N ILE A 89 -8.84 -4.81 4.88
CA ILE A 89 -7.80 -4.49 3.89
C ILE A 89 -8.03 -3.06 3.41
N GLY A 90 -7.03 -2.21 3.57
CA GLY A 90 -7.03 -0.84 3.07
C GLY A 90 -6.17 -0.70 1.81
N LEU A 91 -6.71 0.00 0.81
CA LEU A 91 -6.00 0.46 -0.37
C LEU A 91 -5.86 1.99 -0.32
N TYR A 92 -4.66 2.49 -0.55
CA TYR A 92 -4.35 3.91 -0.59
C TYR A 92 -3.71 4.23 -1.94
N ILE A 93 -4.36 5.07 -2.72
CA ILE A 93 -4.01 5.36 -4.11
C ILE A 93 -3.35 6.73 -4.18
N PHE A 94 -2.22 6.80 -4.87
CA PHE A 94 -1.48 8.02 -5.13
C PHE A 94 -1.19 8.16 -6.62
N ASP A 95 -1.09 9.40 -7.08
CA ASP A 95 -0.52 9.69 -8.39
C ASP A 95 0.98 9.38 -8.38
N SER A 96 1.47 8.58 -9.33
CA SER A 96 2.88 8.13 -9.29
C SER A 96 3.88 9.25 -9.60
N ASN A 97 3.45 10.30 -10.30
CA ASN A 97 4.33 11.38 -10.74
C ASN A 97 4.45 12.47 -9.68
N THR A 98 3.32 12.85 -9.09
CA THR A 98 3.24 13.97 -8.13
C THR A 98 3.28 13.49 -6.68
N GLY A 99 2.99 12.22 -6.42
CA GLY A 99 2.84 11.69 -5.06
C GLY A 99 1.58 12.18 -4.35
N VAL A 100 0.66 12.84 -5.06
CA VAL A 100 -0.61 13.32 -4.51
C VAL A 100 -1.53 12.16 -4.20
N PHE A 101 -2.15 12.17 -3.03
CA PHE A 101 -3.17 11.19 -2.66
C PHE A 101 -4.43 11.38 -3.51
N LEU A 102 -4.88 10.32 -4.17
CA LEU A 102 -6.05 10.35 -5.06
C LEU A 102 -7.30 9.82 -4.36
N GLY A 103 -7.16 8.80 -3.52
CA GLY A 103 -8.28 8.18 -2.84
C GLY A 103 -7.91 6.92 -2.08
N SER A 104 -8.88 6.36 -1.37
CA SER A 104 -8.72 5.10 -0.66
C SER A 104 -9.97 4.23 -0.77
N LYS A 105 -9.77 2.93 -0.60
CA LYS A 105 -10.85 1.94 -0.52
C LYS A 105 -10.53 0.97 0.60
N SER A 106 -11.51 0.68 1.45
CA SER A 106 -11.37 -0.32 2.51
C SER A 106 -12.35 -1.47 2.28
N PHE A 107 -11.88 -2.68 2.52
CA PHE A 107 -12.69 -3.89 2.57
C PHE A 107 -12.74 -4.36 4.02
N ASN A 108 -13.95 -4.49 4.56
CA ASN A 108 -14.18 -5.00 5.91
C ASN A 108 -15.28 -6.07 5.84
N LEU A 109 -15.13 -7.14 6.60
CA LEU A 109 -16.15 -8.16 6.83
C LEU A 109 -16.32 -8.34 8.34
N GLU A 110 -17.33 -9.11 8.75
CA GLU A 110 -17.50 -9.51 10.17
C GLU A 110 -16.33 -10.36 10.69
N THR A 111 -15.64 -11.03 9.77
CA THR A 111 -14.47 -11.85 10.07
C THR A 111 -13.19 -11.14 9.61
N PRO A 112 -12.06 -11.33 10.32
CA PRO A 112 -10.81 -10.67 9.95
C PRO A 112 -10.40 -10.97 8.50
N LEU A 113 -9.90 -9.94 7.83
CA LEU A 113 -9.25 -10.01 6.54
C LEU A 113 -7.75 -9.76 6.69
N GLU A 114 -6.96 -10.56 5.96
CA GLU A 114 -5.53 -10.37 5.82
C GLU A 114 -5.17 -10.18 4.34
N MET A 115 -4.42 -9.13 4.05
CA MET A 115 -3.99 -8.76 2.71
C MET A 115 -3.01 -9.79 2.13
N GLY A 116 -3.35 -10.32 0.96
CA GLY A 116 -2.55 -11.32 0.23
C GLY A 116 -1.78 -10.70 -0.94
N ALA A 117 -2.52 -10.32 -1.99
CA ALA A 117 -1.99 -9.70 -3.21
C ALA A 117 -3.10 -8.90 -3.91
N PHE A 118 -2.74 -8.06 -4.88
CA PHE A 118 -3.71 -7.43 -5.77
C PHE A 118 -3.15 -7.36 -7.19
N GLU A 119 -4.00 -7.36 -8.20
CA GLU A 119 -3.63 -7.22 -9.61
C GLU A 119 -4.65 -6.38 -10.38
N LEU A 120 -4.18 -5.69 -11.42
CA LEU A 120 -5.05 -5.06 -12.41
C LEU A 120 -5.71 -6.17 -13.25
N ALA A 121 -7.04 -6.12 -13.37
CA ALA A 121 -7.78 -7.02 -14.22
C ALA A 121 -7.74 -6.55 -15.68
N GLN A 122 -7.97 -7.49 -16.61
CA GLN A 122 -7.98 -7.20 -18.04
C GLN A 122 -9.05 -6.18 -18.46
N ASP A 123 -10.13 -6.08 -17.69
CA ASP A 123 -11.22 -5.11 -17.93
C ASP A 123 -10.92 -3.71 -17.35
N GLY A 124 -9.74 -3.49 -16.76
CA GLY A 124 -9.36 -2.24 -16.12
C GLY A 124 -9.82 -2.11 -14.66
N GLY A 125 -10.48 -3.13 -14.11
CA GLY A 125 -10.78 -3.22 -12.68
C GLY A 125 -9.56 -3.63 -11.85
N LEU A 126 -9.76 -3.76 -10.52
CA LEU A 126 -8.72 -4.23 -9.60
C LEU A 126 -9.20 -5.47 -8.85
N LEU A 127 -8.40 -6.55 -8.91
CA LEU A 127 -8.61 -7.75 -8.10
C LEU A 127 -7.78 -7.65 -6.84
N VAL A 128 -8.42 -7.84 -5.69
CA VAL A 128 -7.78 -7.83 -4.37
C VAL A 128 -8.00 -9.18 -3.73
N MET A 129 -6.91 -9.90 -3.49
CA MET A 129 -6.93 -11.20 -2.82
C MET A 129 -6.50 -11.06 -1.37
N GLY A 130 -7.21 -11.78 -0.52
CA GLY A 130 -6.91 -11.86 0.90
C GLY A 130 -7.19 -13.24 1.47
N LYS A 131 -6.99 -13.33 2.77
CA LYS A 131 -7.33 -14.48 3.59
C LYS A 131 -8.36 -14.04 4.62
N THR A 132 -9.41 -14.83 4.80
CA THR A 132 -10.44 -14.66 5.82
C THR A 132 -10.57 -15.93 6.66
N TYR A 133 -11.45 -15.93 7.66
CA TYR A 133 -11.59 -17.03 8.61
C TYR A 133 -13.05 -17.44 8.80
N ILE A 134 -13.36 -18.73 8.62
CA ILE A 134 -14.65 -19.30 9.02
C ILE A 134 -14.56 -19.72 10.49
N ALA A 135 -15.57 -19.35 11.27
CA ALA A 135 -15.60 -19.56 12.73
C ALA A 135 -14.33 -19.05 13.43
N ASN A 136 -13.75 -17.97 12.90
CA ASN A 136 -12.54 -17.31 13.40
C ASN A 136 -11.28 -18.17 13.54
N ARG A 137 -11.23 -19.35 12.88
CA ARG A 137 -10.08 -20.28 13.00
C ARG A 137 -9.70 -21.02 11.73
N PHE A 138 -10.62 -21.16 10.78
CA PHE A 138 -10.34 -21.90 9.54
C PHE A 138 -10.06 -20.94 8.39
N PRO A 139 -8.82 -20.85 7.91
CA PRO A 139 -8.46 -19.89 6.87
C PRO A 139 -9.15 -20.26 5.54
N ARG A 140 -9.61 -19.23 4.82
CA ARG A 140 -10.16 -19.30 3.47
C ARG A 140 -9.59 -18.17 2.63
N VAL A 141 -9.42 -18.40 1.33
CA VAL A 141 -9.09 -17.33 0.38
C VAL A 141 -10.36 -16.53 0.08
N CYS A 142 -10.23 -15.22 0.03
CA CYS A 142 -11.29 -14.32 -0.43
C CYS A 142 -10.76 -13.41 -1.55
N VAL A 143 -11.64 -13.05 -2.48
CA VAL A 143 -11.32 -12.16 -3.59
C VAL A 143 -12.37 -11.07 -3.68
N PHE A 144 -11.92 -9.82 -3.75
CA PHE A 144 -12.76 -8.66 -4.01
C PHE A 144 -12.41 -8.12 -5.39
N LYS A 145 -13.43 -7.72 -6.16
CA LYS A 145 -13.26 -7.03 -7.43
C LYS A 145 -13.74 -5.60 -7.28
N ILE A 146 -12.87 -4.64 -7.58
CA ILE A 146 -13.23 -3.25 -7.85
C ILE A 146 -13.56 -3.18 -9.34
N SER A 147 -14.76 -2.74 -9.68
CA SER A 147 -15.16 -2.59 -11.07
C SER A 147 -14.36 -1.46 -11.76
N PRO A 148 -14.27 -1.44 -13.09
CA PRO A 148 -13.60 -0.37 -13.83
C PRO A 148 -14.18 1.02 -13.51
N GLU A 149 -15.50 1.11 -13.28
CA GLU A 149 -16.19 2.36 -12.94
C GLU A 149 -15.77 2.85 -11.55
N ASP A 150 -15.71 1.96 -10.56
CA ASP A 150 -15.28 2.32 -9.21
C ASP A 150 -13.78 2.62 -9.14
N ALA A 151 -12.96 1.92 -9.94
CA ALA A 151 -11.54 2.21 -10.08
C ALA A 151 -11.32 3.63 -10.64
N THR A 152 -12.14 4.04 -11.61
CA THR A 152 -12.13 5.38 -12.20
C THR A 152 -12.45 6.47 -11.16
N LYS A 153 -13.46 6.25 -10.32
CA LYS A 153 -13.78 7.16 -9.21
C LYS A 153 -12.63 7.32 -8.22
N LEU A 154 -11.88 6.26 -7.94
CA LEU A 154 -10.74 6.29 -7.00
C LEU A 154 -9.56 7.12 -7.52
N VAL A 155 -9.49 7.40 -8.82
CA VAL A 155 -8.42 8.23 -9.43
C VAL A 155 -8.88 9.62 -9.82
N GLY A 156 -10.12 9.99 -9.47
CA GLY A 156 -10.69 11.32 -9.66
C GLY A 156 -11.18 11.62 -11.07
N PHE A 157 -11.69 10.61 -11.78
CA PHE A 157 -12.40 10.75 -13.05
C PHE A 157 -13.89 10.45 -12.89
#